data_AF-A0A951MUS3-F1
#
_entry.id   AF-A0A951MUS3-F1
#
_cell.length_a   1.000
_cell.length_b   1.000
_cell.length_c   1.000
_cell.angle_alpha   90.00
_cell.angle_beta   90.00
_cell.angle_gamma   90.00
#
_symmetry.space_group_name_H-M   'P 1'
#
loop_
_entity.id
_entity.type
_entity.pdbx_description
1 polymer ?
#
loop_
_entity_poly.entity_id
_entity_poly.type
_entity_poly.pdbx_seq_one_letter_code
_entity_poly.pdbx_strand_id
1 'polypeptide(L)'
;MAFDYYVLVDDDDRDRVVGLFAVNRDKEAGRLDTMLYDHHARAWTSDPSAVSMLLFGEDFAEVRRRVHRSEAEQAAAGLGIAVPTEEELMRISDEAEQRRARRRRWRLNFGRREAP
;
A
#
# COMPACT_ATOMS: atom_id res chain seq x y z
N MET A 1 -3.72 -3.87 16.51
CA MET A 1 -2.71 -4.16 15.46
C MET A 1 -2.18 -2.82 15.00
N ALA A 2 -0.86 -2.64 14.90
CA ALA A 2 -0.30 -1.33 14.53
C ALA A 2 0.24 -1.38 13.10
N PHE A 3 -0.09 -0.36 12.30
CA PHE A 3 0.54 -0.18 10.99
C PHE A 3 1.94 0.40 11.13
N ASP A 4 2.86 -0.09 10.31
CA ASP A 4 4.15 0.53 10.06
C ASP A 4 4.01 1.50 8.88
N TYR A 5 4.49 2.73 9.07
CA TYR A 5 4.40 3.79 8.06
C TYR A 5 5.76 4.04 7.44
N TYR A 6 5.75 4.33 6.16
CA TYR A 6 6.94 4.60 5.37
C TYR A 6 6.70 5.80 4.49
N VAL A 7 7.73 6.62 4.35
CA VAL A 7 7.80 7.68 3.36
C VAL A 7 8.78 7.26 2.26
N LEU A 8 8.49 7.70 1.04
CA LEU A 8 9.40 7.65 -0.09
C LEU A 8 9.97 9.04 -0.30
N VAL A 9 11.28 9.14 -0.46
CA VAL A 9 11.99 10.39 -0.73
C VAL A 9 12.50 10.43 -2.16
N ASP A 10 12.71 11.64 -2.67
CA ASP A 10 13.35 11.85 -3.97
C ASP A 10 14.80 11.36 -3.91
N ASP A 11 15.29 10.74 -4.98
CA ASP A 11 16.66 10.21 -5.03
C ASP A 11 17.68 11.34 -5.15
N ASP A 12 17.31 12.43 -5.85
CA ASP A 12 18.13 13.63 -6.02
C ASP A 12 18.06 14.57 -4.79
N ASP A 13 16.98 14.48 -4.00
CA ASP A 13 16.75 15.28 -2.80
C ASP A 13 16.08 14.45 -1.68
N ARG A 14 16.92 13.89 -0.80
CA ARG A 14 16.47 12.99 0.28
C ARG A 14 15.62 13.66 1.35
N ASP A 15 15.55 14.99 1.38
CA ASP A 15 14.66 15.72 2.29
C ASP A 15 13.26 15.91 1.69
N ARG A 16 13.11 15.72 0.38
CA ARG A 16 11.83 15.84 -0.32
C ARG A 16 11.06 14.52 -0.29
N VAL A 17 9.96 14.50 0.46
CA VAL A 17 9.01 13.38 0.42
C VAL A 17 8.20 13.41 -0.88
N VAL A 18 8.11 12.27 -1.55
CA VAL A 18 7.38 12.08 -2.82
C VAL A 18 6.26 11.03 -2.72
N GLY A 19 6.23 10.23 -1.66
CA GLY A 19 5.19 9.21 -1.50
C GLY A 19 5.07 8.68 -0.09
N LEU A 20 3.97 7.96 0.16
CA LEU A 20 3.73 7.27 1.42
C LEU A 20 3.11 5.90 1.17
N PHE A 21 3.49 4.97 2.05
CA PHE A 21 2.84 3.67 2.14
C PHE A 21 2.79 3.20 3.60
N ALA A 22 1.84 2.33 3.90
CA ALA A 22 1.66 1.74 5.21
C ALA A 22 1.50 0.22 5.08
N VAL A 23 2.02 -0.52 6.05
CA VAL A 23 1.90 -1.98 6.10
C VAL A 23 1.48 -2.45 7.48
N ASN A 24 0.58 -3.41 7.52
CA ASN A 24 0.26 -4.15 8.73
C ASN A 24 0.58 -5.63 8.50
N ARG A 25 1.44 -6.16 9.36
CA ARG A 25 1.73 -7.60 9.43
C ARG A 25 0.85 -8.19 10.52
N ASP A 26 -0.31 -8.67 10.12
CA ASP A 26 -1.12 -9.50 11.00
C ASP A 26 -0.47 -10.89 11.09
N LYS A 27 0.28 -11.11 12.17
CA LYS A 27 0.98 -12.37 12.43
C LYS A 27 0.02 -13.51 12.76
N GLU A 28 -1.16 -13.22 13.29
CA GLU A 28 -2.15 -14.23 13.66
C GLU A 28 -2.92 -14.71 12.44
N ALA A 29 -3.31 -13.78 11.56
CA ALA A 29 -3.97 -14.09 10.30
C ALA A 29 -3.02 -14.51 9.17
N GLY A 30 -1.70 -14.36 9.36
CA GLY A 30 -0.71 -14.56 8.30
C GLY A 30 -0.88 -13.61 7.12
N ARG A 31 -1.48 -12.42 7.36
CA ARG A 31 -1.88 -11.47 6.34
C ARG A 31 -0.94 -10.26 6.33
N LEU A 32 -0.55 -9.84 5.12
CA LEU A 32 0.18 -8.60 4.90
C LEU A 32 -0.75 -7.59 4.24
N ASP A 33 -1.33 -6.71 5.06
CA ASP A 33 -2.11 -5.59 4.57
C ASP A 33 -1.16 -4.48 4.12
N THR A 34 -1.29 -4.07 2.86
CA THR A 34 -0.38 -3.13 2.21
C THR A 34 -1.19 -2.00 1.61
N MET A 35 -0.79 -0.77 1.90
CA MET A 35 -1.48 0.45 1.51
C MET A 35 -0.49 1.43 0.92
N LEU A 36 -0.82 2.00 -0.22
CA LEU A 36 -0.01 2.95 -0.98
C LEU A 36 -0.91 4.12 -1.35
N TYR A 37 -0.41 5.34 -1.21
CA TYR A 37 -1.09 6.48 -1.83
C TYR A 37 -0.79 6.51 -3.33
N ASP A 38 -1.81 6.31 -4.16
CA ASP A 38 -1.74 6.44 -5.60
C ASP A 38 -2.00 7.91 -5.98
N HIS A 39 -0.97 8.61 -6.44
CA HIS A 39 -1.06 10.01 -6.88
C HIS A 39 -1.92 10.21 -8.12
N HIS A 40 -2.00 9.22 -9.01
CA HIS A 40 -2.82 9.29 -10.21
C HIS A 40 -4.30 9.13 -9.84
N ALA A 41 -4.63 8.15 -9.00
CA ALA A 41 -6.00 7.96 -8.50
C ALA A 41 -6.38 8.95 -7.37
N ARG A 42 -5.39 9.68 -6.83
CA ARG A 42 -5.50 10.56 -5.66
C ARG A 42 -6.14 9.86 -4.46
N ALA A 43 -5.81 8.59 -4.26
CA ALA A 43 -6.47 7.75 -3.27
C ALA A 43 -5.49 6.74 -2.64
N TRP A 44 -5.78 6.37 -1.39
CA TRP A 44 -5.15 5.22 -0.77
C TRP A 44 -5.69 3.94 -1.38
N THR A 45 -4.78 3.08 -1.81
CA THR A 45 -5.12 1.82 -2.47
C THR A 45 -4.33 0.66 -1.88
N SER A 46 -4.93 -0.52 -1.91
CA SER A 46 -4.19 -1.75 -1.59
C SER A 46 -3.45 -2.22 -2.83
N ASP A 47 -2.13 -2.12 -2.82
CA ASP A 47 -1.26 -2.69 -3.85
C ASP A 47 -0.10 -3.49 -3.22
N PRO A 48 -0.33 -4.78 -2.91
CA PRO A 48 0.69 -5.65 -2.36
C PRO A 48 1.89 -5.84 -3.28
N SER A 49 1.71 -5.76 -4.59
CA SER A 49 2.81 -5.95 -5.55
C SER A 49 3.76 -4.76 -5.53
N ALA A 50 3.21 -3.55 -5.64
CA ALA A 50 4.00 -2.31 -5.55
C ALA A 50 4.68 -2.18 -4.18
N VAL A 51 3.93 -2.38 -3.10
CA VAL A 51 4.47 -2.25 -1.73
C VAL A 51 5.51 -3.34 -1.43
N SER A 52 5.37 -4.55 -1.95
CA SER A 52 6.40 -5.60 -1.79
C SER A 52 7.69 -5.24 -2.51
N MET A 53 7.61 -4.67 -3.71
CA MET A 53 8.77 -4.15 -4.43
C MET A 53 9.43 -3.00 -3.64
N LEU A 54 8.64 -2.08 -3.09
CA LEU A 54 9.13 -1.01 -2.24
C LEU A 54 9.74 -1.50 -0.93
N LEU A 55 9.28 -2.61 -0.35
CA LEU A 55 9.80 -3.16 0.91
C LEU A 55 11.01 -4.06 0.77
N PHE A 56 11.10 -4.80 -0.34
CA PHE A 56 12.09 -5.87 -0.51
C PHE A 56 13.04 -5.64 -1.68
N GLY A 57 12.75 -4.70 -2.59
CA GLY A 57 13.68 -4.30 -3.63
C GLY A 57 14.88 -3.56 -3.04
N GLU A 58 16.08 -3.94 -3.49
CA GLU A 58 17.34 -3.31 -3.07
C GLU A 58 17.43 -1.87 -3.58
N ASP A 59 16.99 -1.61 -4.82
CA ASP A 59 16.96 -0.28 -5.44
C ASP A 59 16.13 0.74 -4.63
N PHE A 60 15.17 0.26 -3.82
CA PHE A 60 14.31 1.11 -3.02
C PHE A 60 14.77 1.26 -1.57
N ALA A 61 15.85 0.59 -1.17
CA ALA A 61 16.30 0.59 0.22
C ALA A 61 16.76 1.98 0.68
N GLU A 62 17.36 2.77 -0.22
CA GLU A 62 17.89 4.09 0.11
C GLU A 62 16.84 5.21 0.06
N VAL A 63 15.79 5.01 -0.74
CA VAL A 63 14.72 6.01 -0.96
C VAL A 63 13.48 5.77 -0.08
N ARG A 64 13.50 4.76 0.79
CA ARG A 64 12.41 4.50 1.75
C ARG A 64 12.88 4.71 3.18
N ARG A 65 12.07 5.40 3.97
CA ARG A 65 12.32 5.59 5.41
C ARG A 65 11.11 5.15 6.20
N ARG A 66 11.31 4.26 7.17
CA ARG A 66 10.26 3.94 8.17
C ARG A 66 10.12 5.11 9.12
N VAL A 67 8.89 5.52 9.39
CA VAL A 67 8.58 6.68 10.22
C VAL A 67 7.47 6.36 11.22
N HIS A 68 7.36 7.18 12.25
CA HIS A 68 6.19 7.16 13.12
C HIS A 68 4.94 7.69 12.39
N ARG A 69 3.75 7.32 12.89
CA ARG A 69 2.48 7.80 12.33
C ARG A 69 2.41 9.33 12.26
N SER A 70 2.87 10.03 13.29
CA SER A 70 2.87 11.50 13.34
C SER A 70 3.76 12.13 12.25
N GLU A 71 4.91 11.52 11.96
CA GLU A 71 5.78 11.95 10.85
C GLU A 71 5.13 11.66 9.49
N ALA A 72 4.46 10.51 9.34
CA ALA A 72 3.70 10.20 8.13
C ALA A 72 2.55 11.20 7.90
N GLU A 73 1.85 11.62 8.96
CA GLU A 73 0.79 12.64 8.89
C GLU A 73 1.35 14.00 8.49
N GLN A 74 2.51 14.41 9.01
CA GLN A 74 3.20 15.64 8.59
C GLN A 74 3.64 15.59 7.13
N ALA A 75 4.25 14.48 6.72
CA ALA A 75 4.67 14.27 5.33
C ALA A 75 3.47 14.27 4.36
N ALA A 76 2.38 13.59 4.74
CA ALA A 76 1.14 13.60 3.96
C ALA A 76 0.56 15.01 3.84
N ALA A 77 0.55 15.79 4.93
CA ALA A 77 0.11 17.19 4.89
C ALA A 77 0.96 18.03 3.91
N GLY A 78 2.28 17.83 3.89
CA GLY A 78 3.20 18.47 2.92
C GLY A 78 2.89 18.11 1.47
N LEU A 79 2.27 16.94 1.22
CA LEU A 79 1.82 16.49 -0.09
C LEU A 79 0.35 16.83 -0.39
N GLY A 80 -0.37 17.46 0.54
CA GLY A 80 -1.82 17.70 0.40
C GLY A 80 -2.67 16.43 0.50
N ILE A 81 -2.19 15.44 1.26
CA ILE A 81 -2.81 14.13 1.47
C ILE A 81 -3.22 13.99 2.95
N ALA A 82 -4.29 13.24 3.22
CA ALA A 82 -4.62 12.79 4.57
C ALA A 82 -4.21 11.32 4.76
N VAL A 83 -3.65 10.98 5.92
CA VAL A 83 -3.38 9.59 6.32
C VAL A 83 -4.66 9.02 6.93
N PRO A 84 -5.22 7.92 6.39
CA PRO A 84 -6.42 7.30 6.93
C PRO A 84 -6.19 6.78 8.35
N THR A 85 -7.27 6.58 9.09
CA THR A 85 -7.19 5.84 10.35
C THR A 85 -6.85 4.37 10.08
N GLU A 86 -6.35 3.65 11.08
CA GLU A 86 -6.04 2.23 10.92
C GLU A 86 -7.28 1.40 10.54
N GLU A 87 -8.45 1.77 11.05
CA GLU A 87 -9.73 1.15 10.67
C GLU A 87 -10.07 1.37 9.19
N GLU A 88 -9.81 2.57 8.67
CA GLU A 88 -10.00 2.87 7.26
C GLU A 88 -9.02 2.11 6.37
N LEU A 89 -7.75 2.00 6.78
CA LEU A 89 -6.76 1.19 6.08
C LEU A 89 -7.18 -0.29 6.02
N MET A 90 -7.65 -0.86 7.14
CA MET A 90 -8.15 -2.22 7.16
C MET A 90 -9.33 -2.41 6.20
N ARG A 91 -10.29 -1.49 6.21
CA ARG A 91 -11.43 -1.53 5.28
C ARG A 91 -11.00 -1.47 3.81
N ILE A 92 -10.04 -0.62 3.46
CA ILE A 92 -9.47 -0.57 2.09
C ILE A 92 -8.86 -1.93 1.71
N SER A 93 -8.17 -2.59 2.64
CA SER A 93 -7.57 -3.92 2.42
C SER A 93 -8.63 -4.98 2.15
N ASP A 94 -9.63 -5.04 3.04
CA ASP A 94 -10.71 -6.02 2.97
C ASP A 94 -11.51 -5.85 1.66
N GLU A 95 -11.81 -4.62 1.26
CA GLU A 95 -12.47 -4.32 -0.01
C GLU A 95 -11.63 -4.75 -1.23
N ALA A 96 -10.31 -4.56 -1.18
CA ALA A 96 -9.41 -4.98 -2.25
C ALA A 96 -9.32 -6.51 -2.33
N GLU A 97 -9.24 -7.20 -1.19
CA GLU A 97 -9.24 -8.66 -1.12
C GLU A 97 -10.55 -9.24 -1.66
N GLN A 98 -11.70 -8.69 -1.25
CA GLN A 98 -13.01 -9.09 -1.77
C GLN A 98 -13.09 -8.91 -3.29
N ARG A 99 -12.61 -7.78 -3.83
CA ARG A 99 -12.55 -7.55 -5.28
C ARG A 99 -11.65 -8.58 -5.98
N ARG A 100 -10.48 -8.90 -5.42
CA ARG A 100 -9.57 -9.93 -5.95
C ARG A 100 -10.23 -11.32 -5.93
N ALA A 101 -10.89 -11.70 -4.84
CA ALA A 101 -11.58 -12.98 -4.70
C ALA A 101 -12.73 -13.12 -5.71
N ARG A 102 -13.52 -12.06 -5.91
CA ARG A 102 -14.57 -12.02 -6.94
C ARG A 102 -14.01 -12.22 -8.36
N ARG A 103 -12.91 -11.53 -8.69
CA ARG A 103 -12.23 -11.68 -9.99
C ARG A 103 -11.68 -13.09 -10.19
N ARG A 104 -11.07 -13.70 -9.16
CA ARG A 104 -10.58 -15.09 -9.22
C ARG A 104 -11.72 -16.08 -9.45
N ARG A 105 -12.83 -15.94 -8.71
CA ARG A 105 -14.02 -16.79 -8.87
C ARG A 105 -14.60 -16.67 -10.27
N TRP A 106 -14.70 -15.46 -10.81
CA TRP A 106 -15.18 -15.25 -12.17
C TRP A 106 -14.28 -15.91 -13.22
N ARG A 107 -12.94 -15.76 -13.10
CA ARG A 107 -11.99 -16.44 -13.98
C ARG A 107 -12.11 -17.97 -13.92
N LEU A 108 -12.31 -18.55 -12.74
CA LEU A 108 -12.47 -20.01 -12.59
C LEU A 108 -13.78 -20.53 -13.21
N ASN A 109 -14.87 -19.75 -13.10
CA ASN A 109 -16.18 -20.17 -13.60
C ASN A 109 -16.36 -19.92 -15.11
N PHE A 110 -15.71 -18.91 -15.69
CA PHE A 110 -15.95 -18.48 -17.07
C PHE A 110 -14.71 -18.54 -17.97
N GLY A 111 -13.50 -18.64 -17.43
CA GLY A 111 -12.25 -18.72 -18.20
C GLY A 111 -11.93 -20.10 -18.81
N ARG A 112 -12.85 -21.07 -18.75
CA ARG A 112 -12.72 -22.40 -19.37
C ARG A 112 -13.40 -22.53 -20.73
N ARG A 113 -14.05 -21.47 -21.23
CA ARG A 113 -14.62 -21.45 -22.58
C ARG A 113 -13.75 -20.58 -23.48
N GLU A 114 -12.65 -21.14 -23.96
CA GLU A 114 -12.03 -20.82 -25.26
C GLU A 114 -10.75 -21.64 -25.42
N ALA A 115 -10.91 -22.84 -25.95
CA ALA A 115 -9.90 -23.53 -26.73
C ALA A 115 -10.67 -24.30 -27.82
N PRO A 116 -10.65 -23.88 -29.10
CA PRO A 116 -10.95 -24.78 -30.21
C PRO A 116 -9.86 -25.85 -30.34
#